data_AF-A0A844CW97-F1
#
_entry.id   AF-A0A844CW97-F1
#
_cell.length_a   1.000
_cell.length_b   1.000
_cell.length_c   1.000
_cell.angle_alpha   90.00
_cell.angle_beta   90.00
_cell.angle_gamma   90.00
#
_symmetry.space_group_name_H-M   'P 1'
#
loop_
_entity.id
_entity.type
_entity.pdbx_description
1 polymer ?
#
loop_
_entity_poly.entity_id
_entity_poly.type
_entity_poly.pdbx_seq_one_letter_code
_entity_poly.pdbx_strand_id
1 'polypeptide(L)'
;MTTLRELPAQVLALLGTAKAGTEGIADIGGKFNPSDAIIDASIPMRRLLGGAVGHFCITLNVEYGGIGRYQKTLEYRLRPNGWVQVKGAGIERAPAAPPAIRK
;
A
#
# COMPACT_ATOMS: atom_id res chain seq x y z
N MET A 1 15.28 -2.85 9.37
CA MET A 1 14.26 -2.14 8.58
C MET A 1 14.10 -2.92 7.30
N THR A 2 12.90 -3.38 6.93
CA THR A 2 12.71 -4.34 5.81
C THR A 2 12.38 -3.67 4.47
N THR A 3 12.75 -4.30 3.35
CA THR A 3 12.40 -3.94 1.95
C THR A 3 11.36 -4.91 1.39
N LEU A 4 10.63 -4.53 0.33
CA LEU A 4 9.74 -5.44 -0.39
C LEU A 4 10.46 -6.74 -0.81
N ARG A 5 11.73 -6.70 -1.20
CA ARG A 5 12.45 -7.91 -1.69
C ARG A 5 12.65 -8.99 -0.62
N GLU A 6 12.53 -8.65 0.65
CA GLU A 6 12.69 -9.57 1.78
C GLU A 6 11.37 -10.22 2.22
N LEU A 7 10.24 -9.82 1.62
CA LEU A 7 8.93 -10.32 2.02
C LEU A 7 8.60 -11.66 1.34
N PRO A 8 7.85 -12.55 2.02
CA PRO A 8 7.33 -13.76 1.39
C PRO A 8 6.49 -13.44 0.15
N ALA A 9 6.58 -14.27 -0.89
CA ALA A 9 5.86 -14.08 -2.15
C ALA A 9 4.34 -13.88 -1.97
N GLN A 10 3.73 -14.58 -1.01
CA GLN A 10 2.32 -14.42 -0.68
C GLN A 10 2.00 -13.02 -0.12
N VAL A 11 2.88 -12.46 0.72
CA VAL A 11 2.72 -11.09 1.24
C VAL A 11 2.92 -10.07 0.12
N LEU A 12 3.86 -10.31 -0.79
CA LEU A 12 4.07 -9.48 -1.98
C LEU A 12 2.85 -9.45 -2.90
N ALA A 13 2.17 -10.59 -3.07
CA ALA A 13 0.93 -10.69 -3.81
C ALA A 13 -0.20 -9.91 -3.11
N LEU A 14 -0.36 -10.07 -1.78
CA LEU A 14 -1.35 -9.32 -0.99
C LEU A 14 -1.12 -7.81 -1.03
N LEU A 15 0.14 -7.36 -1.06
CA LEU A 15 0.50 -5.96 -1.20
C LEU A 15 0.23 -5.41 -2.61
N GLY A 16 0.08 -6.26 -3.61
CA GLY A 16 -0.12 -5.86 -5.01
C GLY A 16 1.17 -5.40 -5.70
N THR A 17 2.33 -5.96 -5.34
CA THR A 17 3.62 -5.61 -5.98
C THR A 17 3.69 -5.96 -7.47
N ALA A 18 2.88 -6.93 -7.92
CA ALA A 18 2.74 -7.27 -9.33
C ALA A 18 1.79 -6.33 -10.09
N LYS A 19 1.08 -5.42 -9.40
CA LYS A 19 0.20 -4.46 -10.04
C LYS A 19 1.01 -3.28 -10.57
N ALA A 20 0.71 -2.87 -11.80
CA ALA A 20 1.30 -1.69 -12.41
C ALA A 20 0.55 -0.41 -12.01
N GLY A 21 1.20 0.73 -12.21
CA GLY A 21 0.58 2.04 -12.05
C GLY A 21 0.12 2.34 -10.63
N THR A 22 -0.97 3.09 -10.52
CA THR A 22 -1.50 3.59 -9.24
C THR A 22 -1.87 2.50 -8.24
N GLU A 23 -2.25 1.31 -8.73
CA GLU A 23 -2.54 0.15 -7.89
C GLU A 23 -1.30 -0.57 -7.38
N GLY A 24 -0.10 -0.24 -7.86
CA GLY A 24 1.15 -0.81 -7.41
C GLY A 24 1.58 -0.33 -6.01
N ILE A 25 2.79 -0.72 -5.62
CA ILE A 25 3.48 -0.21 -4.45
C ILE A 25 4.96 -0.03 -4.76
N ALA A 26 5.51 1.14 -4.46
CA ALA A 26 6.93 1.40 -4.54
C ALA A 26 7.65 0.90 -3.27
N ASP A 27 8.92 0.52 -3.40
CA ASP A 27 9.76 0.22 -2.25
C ASP A 27 10.28 1.51 -1.57
N ILE A 28 11.02 1.36 -0.48
CA ILE A 28 11.64 2.46 0.27
C ILE A 28 12.50 3.31 -0.67
N GLY A 29 12.24 4.62 -0.69
CA GLY A 29 12.93 5.57 -1.56
C GLY A 29 12.49 5.57 -3.03
N GLY A 30 11.60 4.65 -3.43
CA GLY A 30 11.07 4.58 -4.79
C GLY A 30 10.18 5.78 -5.15
N LYS A 31 10.02 6.00 -6.47
CA LYS A 31 9.11 7.00 -7.05
C LYS A 31 7.68 6.63 -6.65
N PHE A 32 6.97 7.56 -6.04
CA PHE A 32 5.56 7.41 -5.67
C PHE A 32 4.85 8.75 -5.89
N ASN A 33 3.53 8.71 -6.05
CA ASN A 33 2.72 9.91 -6.13
C ASN A 33 2.12 10.25 -4.76
N PRO A 34 2.56 11.34 -4.09
CA PRO A 34 2.00 11.76 -2.79
C PRO A 34 0.68 12.53 -2.89
N SER A 35 0.32 13.06 -4.07
CA SER A 35 -0.83 13.94 -4.21
C SER A 35 -2.11 13.17 -4.60
N ASP A 36 -3.22 13.90 -4.63
CA ASP A 36 -4.51 13.48 -5.15
C ASP A 36 -4.58 13.53 -6.69
N ALA A 37 -3.73 14.34 -7.32
CA ALA A 37 -3.63 14.47 -8.77
C ALA A 37 -2.73 13.39 -9.39
N ILE A 38 -3.29 12.57 -10.29
CA ILE A 38 -2.53 11.58 -11.07
C ILE A 38 -2.03 12.24 -12.36
N ILE A 39 -0.79 12.74 -12.33
CA ILE A 39 -0.12 13.35 -13.49
C ILE A 39 0.61 12.28 -14.34
N ASP A 40 1.05 11.20 -13.69
CA ASP A 40 1.72 10.05 -14.31
C ASP A 40 1.13 8.77 -13.71
N ALA A 41 0.25 8.11 -14.48
CA ALA A 41 -0.47 6.92 -14.04
C ALA A 41 0.41 5.67 -13.91
N SER A 42 1.67 5.73 -14.37
CA SER A 42 2.65 4.65 -14.19
C SER A 42 3.24 4.61 -12.77
N ILE A 43 3.08 5.68 -12.00
CA ILE A 43 3.64 5.81 -10.65
C ILE A 43 2.67 5.23 -9.61
N PRO A 44 3.14 4.36 -8.70
CA PRO A 44 2.35 3.90 -7.56
C PRO A 44 1.86 5.03 -6.66
N MET A 45 0.65 4.87 -6.15
CA MET A 45 0.11 5.74 -5.07
C MET A 45 0.41 5.19 -3.68
N ARG A 46 1.13 4.07 -3.59
CA ARG A 46 1.54 3.47 -2.31
C ARG A 46 3.04 3.31 -2.28
N ARG A 47 3.65 3.49 -1.11
CA ARG A 47 5.08 3.27 -0.90
C ARG A 47 5.37 2.63 0.44
N LEU A 48 6.22 1.62 0.47
CA LEU A 48 6.74 1.07 1.71
C LEU A 48 7.63 2.11 2.39
N LEU A 49 7.36 2.39 3.67
CA LEU A 49 8.23 3.21 4.52
C LEU A 49 9.17 2.37 5.38
N GLY A 50 8.77 1.13 5.66
CA GLY A 50 9.54 0.18 6.46
C GLY A 50 8.65 -0.78 7.21
N GLY A 51 9.24 -1.55 8.10
CA GLY A 51 8.53 -2.58 8.86
C GLY A 51 9.46 -3.56 9.55
N ALA A 52 8.85 -4.57 10.15
CA ALA A 52 9.52 -5.68 10.79
C ALA A 52 8.96 -7.02 10.27
N VAL A 53 9.86 -7.97 10.05
CA VAL A 53 9.55 -9.33 9.61
C VAL A 53 9.93 -10.29 10.72
N GLY A 54 8.96 -11.01 11.25
CA GLY A 54 9.14 -12.12 12.18
C GLY A 54 8.61 -13.41 11.59
N HIS A 55 8.90 -14.53 12.28
CA HIS A 55 8.56 -15.86 11.78
C HIS A 55 7.04 -16.08 11.57
N PHE A 56 6.21 -15.51 12.44
CA PHE A 56 4.74 -15.67 12.40
C PHE A 56 3.97 -14.36 12.20
N CYS A 57 4.66 -13.22 12.18
CA CYS A 57 4.04 -11.90 12.14
C CYS A 57 4.92 -10.95 11.32
N ILE A 58 4.30 -10.18 10.42
CA ILE A 58 4.94 -9.13 9.65
C ILE A 58 4.16 -7.84 9.86
N THR A 59 4.84 -6.75 10.19
CA THR A 59 4.23 -5.42 10.30
C THR A 59 4.91 -4.47 9.33
N LEU A 60 4.12 -3.76 8.52
CA LEU A 60 4.62 -2.83 7.50
C LEU A 60 3.96 -1.48 7.66
N ASN A 61 4.74 -0.41 7.59
CA ASN A 61 4.23 0.95 7.46
C ASN A 61 4.23 1.34 5.98
N VAL A 62 3.05 1.66 5.47
CA VAL A 62 2.85 2.01 4.07
C VAL A 62 2.29 3.42 4.00
N GLU A 63 2.92 4.23 3.16
CA GLU A 63 2.46 5.55 2.77
C GLU A 63 1.48 5.44 1.61
N TYR A 64 0.42 6.23 1.67
CA TYR A 64 -0.63 6.33 0.67
C TYR A 64 -0.73 7.79 0.20
N GLY A 65 -0.66 7.99 -1.11
CA GLY A 65 -1.10 9.21 -1.77
C GLY A 65 -2.61 9.16 -2.05
N GLY A 66 -3.11 10.15 -2.78
CA GLY A 66 -4.55 10.32 -3.03
C GLY A 66 -5.11 11.52 -2.29
N ILE A 67 -6.42 11.48 -1.97
CA ILE A 67 -7.12 12.56 -1.26
C ILE A 67 -6.59 12.62 0.18
N GLY A 68 -5.50 13.37 0.34
CA GLY A 68 -4.68 13.40 1.54
C GLY A 68 -3.58 12.35 1.51
N ARG A 69 -2.34 12.78 1.82
CA ARG A 69 -1.21 11.88 2.09
C ARG A 69 -1.33 11.34 3.52
N TYR A 70 -1.33 10.02 3.68
CA TYR A 70 -1.40 9.39 4.99
C TYR A 70 -0.55 8.13 5.06
N GLN A 71 -0.42 7.57 6.27
CA GLN A 71 0.31 6.33 6.52
C GLN A 71 -0.59 5.34 7.23
N LYS A 72 -0.43 4.05 6.92
CA LYS A 72 -1.08 2.95 7.64
C LYS A 72 -0.09 1.86 7.97
N THR A 73 -0.31 1.25 9.13
CA THR A 73 0.34 0.00 9.50
C THR A 73 -0.51 -1.18 9.02
N LEU A 74 0.10 -2.04 8.21
CA LEU A 74 -0.43 -3.33 7.79
C LEU A 74 0.16 -4.41 8.70
N GLU A 75 -0.65 -5.40 9.08
CA GLU A 75 -0.19 -6.56 9.83
C GLU A 75 -0.60 -7.83 9.11
N TYR A 76 0.35 -8.75 8.95
CA TYR A 76 0.14 -10.07 8.39
C TYR A 76 0.53 -11.11 9.43
N ARG A 77 -0.27 -12.17 9.54
CA ARG A 77 0.03 -13.32 10.40
C ARG A 77 0.08 -14.60 9.59
N LEU A 78 1.05 -15.45 9.91
CA LEU A 78 1.13 -16.79 9.35
C LEU A 78 0.06 -17.67 9.99
N ARG A 79 -0.73 -18.33 9.14
CA ARG A 79 -1.76 -19.32 9.48
C ARG A 79 -1.41 -20.64 8.79
N PRO A 80 -2.07 -21.77 9.13
CA PRO A 80 -1.81 -23.05 8.48
C PRO A 80 -1.90 -22.99 6.95
N ASN A 81 -2.78 -22.13 6.41
CA ASN A 81 -2.99 -21.97 4.96
C ASN A 81 -2.20 -20.78 4.36
N GLY A 82 -1.19 -20.27 5.08
CA GLY A 82 -0.32 -19.18 4.63
C GLY A 82 -0.56 -17.84 5.34
N TRP A 83 0.03 -16.78 4.79
CA TRP A 83 -0.03 -15.43 5.32
C TRP A 83 -1.40 -14.79 5.07
N VAL A 84 -1.97 -14.20 6.12
CA VAL A 84 -3.24 -13.49 6.07
C VAL A 84 -3.05 -12.08 6.62
N GLN A 85 -3.58 -11.09 5.92
CA GLN A 85 -3.62 -9.72 6.44
C GLN A 85 -4.69 -9.63 7.54
N VAL A 86 -4.28 -9.24 8.75
CA VAL A 86 -5.16 -9.13 9.93
C VAL A 86 -5.42 -7.70 10.36
N LYS A 87 -4.62 -6.73 9.87
CA LYS A 87 -4.81 -5.29 10.10
C LYS A 87 -4.44 -4.50 8.85
N GLY A 88 -5.08 -3.35 8.65
CA GLY A 88 -4.70 -2.39 7.61
C GLY A 88 -5.76 -2.21 6.53
N ALA A 89 -5.37 -2.42 5.27
CA ALA A 89 -6.01 -2.03 4.01
C ALA A 89 -7.41 -2.63 3.68
N GLY A 90 -8.37 -2.64 4.62
CA GLY A 90 -9.78 -2.94 4.36
C GLY A 90 -10.63 -1.68 4.14
N ILE A 91 -11.22 -1.58 2.93
CA ILE A 91 -12.18 -0.60 2.34
C ILE A 91 -11.94 0.89 2.66
N GLU A 92 -11.03 1.51 1.92
CA GLU A 92 -11.09 2.95 1.66
C GLU A 92 -12.01 3.20 0.46
N ARG A 93 -13.28 3.51 0.74
CA ARG A 93 -14.17 4.13 -0.25
C ARG A 93 -13.57 5.46 -0.66
N ALA A 94 -13.45 5.69 -1.97
CA ALA A 94 -13.28 7.05 -2.48
C ALA A 94 -14.43 7.95 -1.97
N PRO A 95 -14.15 9.15 -1.43
CA PRO A 95 -15.18 10.15 -1.18
C PRO A 95 -15.95 10.43 -2.48
N ALA A 96 -17.27 10.62 -2.38
CA ALA A 96 -18.07 11.07 -3.52
C ALA A 96 -17.51 12.41 -4.03
N ALA A 97 -17.32 12.53 -5.35
CA ALA A 97 -16.95 13.79 -5.96
C ALA A 97 -17.95 14.88 -5.54
N PRO A 98 -17.50 16.08 -5.15
CA PRO A 98 -18.43 17.17 -4.89
C PRO A 98 -19.27 17.42 -6.15
N PRO A 99 -20.58 17.69 -6.03
CA PRO A 99 -21.40 18.00 -7.18
C PRO A 99 -20.78 19.18 -7.92
N ALA A 100 -20.64 19.05 -9.25
CA ALA A 100 -20.14 20.11 -10.09
C ALA A 100 -21.01 21.36 -9.87
N ILE A 101 -20.39 22.47 -9.46
CA ILE A 101 -21.03 23.77 -9.36
C ILE A 101 -21.52 24.13 -10.77
N ARG A 102 -22.84 24.16 -10.96
CA ARG A 102 -23.43 24.77 -12.15
C ARG A 102 -23.51 26.28 -11.93
N LYS A 103 -23.07 27.02 -12.95
CA LYS A 103 -23.08 28.49 -13.02
C LYS A 103 -24.44 29.09 -12.72
#